data_AF-A0A7K3GC20-F1
#
_entry.id   AF-A0A7K3GC20-F1
#
_cell.length_a   1.000
_cell.length_b   1.000
_cell.length_c   1.000
_cell.angle_alpha   90.00
_cell.angle_beta   90.00
_cell.angle_gamma   90.00
#
_symmetry.space_group_name_H-M   'P 1'
#
loop_
_entity.id
_entity.type
_entity.pdbx_description
1 polymer ?
#
loop_
_entity_poly.entity_id
_entity_poly.type
_entity_poly.pdbx_seq_one_letter_code
_entity_poly.pdbx_strand_id
1 'polypeptide(L)'
;MIPATTPYVARYRKTFKHADGTEGAYLDEVPVIAWDDEGEALIAAPSRGRLVLANGTPNFDSIALADPHVVAVLPATGWLAQYKDDNDGGTFDLPVVAFLVESDGSCKPIRVDSDGFTDDARESENFIQLIDPGQKEVT
;
A
#
# COMPACT_ATOMS: atom_id res chain seq x y z
N MET A 1 -15.47 -7.96 -24.69
CA MET A 1 -14.56 -7.24 -23.77
C MET A 1 -15.39 -6.50 -22.72
N ILE A 2 -15.13 -6.79 -21.45
CA ILE A 2 -15.83 -6.24 -20.29
C ILE A 2 -14.81 -5.43 -19.47
N PRO A 3 -14.97 -4.11 -19.29
CA PRO A 3 -14.03 -3.32 -18.48
C PRO A 3 -13.90 -3.86 -17.05
N ALA A 4 -12.69 -3.85 -16.49
CA ALA A 4 -12.48 -4.20 -15.09
C ALA A 4 -12.98 -3.05 -14.21
N THR A 5 -14.12 -3.24 -13.54
CA THR A 5 -14.72 -2.24 -12.64
C THR A 5 -14.24 -2.40 -11.20
N THR A 6 -13.89 -3.63 -10.81
CA THR A 6 -13.17 -3.92 -9.57
C THR A 6 -11.68 -3.94 -9.90
N PRO A 7 -10.80 -3.28 -9.12
CA PRO A 7 -9.39 -3.24 -9.42
C PRO A 7 -8.77 -4.63 -9.15
N TYR A 8 -8.33 -5.28 -10.22
CA TYR A 8 -7.54 -6.51 -10.19
C TYR A 8 -6.15 -6.23 -10.75
N VAL A 9 -5.19 -7.03 -10.32
CA VAL A 9 -3.81 -7.04 -10.83
C VAL A 9 -3.44 -8.42 -11.32
N ALA A 10 -2.68 -8.47 -12.41
CA ALA A 10 -1.93 -9.64 -12.82
C ALA A 10 -0.53 -9.59 -12.18
N ARG A 11 -0.15 -10.69 -11.54
CA ARG A 11 1.12 -10.83 -10.83
C ARG A 11 2.12 -11.59 -11.69
N TYR A 12 3.34 -11.07 -11.74
CA TYR A 12 4.45 -11.64 -12.51
C TYR A 12 5.65 -11.88 -11.61
N ARG A 13 6.10 -13.13 -11.52
CA ARG A 13 7.22 -13.49 -10.66
C ARG A 13 8.55 -13.06 -11.30
N LYS A 14 9.29 -12.19 -10.63
CA LYS A 14 10.65 -11.81 -11.03
C LYS A 14 11.65 -12.32 -10.01
N THR A 15 12.74 -12.90 -10.50
CA THR A 15 13.87 -13.29 -9.68
C THR A 15 15.00 -12.28 -9.82
N PHE A 16 15.77 -12.10 -8.76
CA PHE A 16 16.94 -11.23 -8.73
C PHE A 16 18.04 -11.85 -7.87
N LYS A 17 19.27 -11.37 -8.05
CA LYS A 17 20.42 -11.83 -7.28
C LYS A 17 20.87 -10.74 -6.32
N HIS A 18 21.03 -11.11 -5.06
CA HIS A 18 21.66 -10.29 -4.05
C HIS A 18 23.18 -10.24 -4.26
N ALA A 19 23.83 -9.25 -3.65
CA ALA A 19 25.28 -9.08 -3.74
C ALA A 19 26.07 -10.25 -3.11
N ASP A 20 25.46 -10.96 -2.17
CA ASP A 20 26.01 -12.17 -1.55
C ASP A 20 25.82 -13.45 -2.39
N GLY A 21 25.22 -13.33 -3.58
CA GLY A 21 24.97 -14.43 -4.51
C GLY A 21 23.69 -15.21 -4.25
N THR A 22 22.92 -14.88 -3.21
CA THR A 22 21.60 -15.48 -2.96
C THR A 22 20.57 -14.99 -3.98
N GLU A 23 19.57 -15.83 -4.26
CA GLU A 23 18.46 -15.49 -5.16
C GLU A 23 17.24 -15.05 -4.34
N GLY A 24 16.70 -13.88 -4.69
CA GLY A 24 15.44 -13.36 -4.20
C GLY A 24 14.37 -13.43 -5.29
N ALA A 25 13.11 -13.35 -4.88
CA ALA A 25 11.97 -13.21 -5.79
C ALA A 25 10.98 -12.18 -5.28
N TYR A 26 10.35 -11.44 -6.20
CA TYR A 26 9.22 -10.57 -5.91
C TYR A 26 8.15 -10.72 -7.00
N LEU A 27 6.94 -10.26 -6.70
CA LEU A 27 5.85 -10.18 -7.65
C LEU A 27 5.76 -8.75 -8.16
N ASP A 28 5.86 -8.59 -9.48
CA ASP A 28 5.51 -7.35 -10.16
C ASP A 28 4.01 -7.38 -10.48
N GLU A 29 3.33 -6.26 -10.30
CA GLU A 29 1.86 -6.17 -10.46
C GLU A 29 1.50 -5.27 -11.64
N VAL A 30 0.65 -5.76 -12.53
CA VAL A 30 0.15 -5.01 -13.69
C VAL A 30 -1.38 -4.94 -13.60
N PRO A 31 -1.99 -3.75 -13.67
CA PRO A 31 -3.45 -3.62 -13.63
C PRO A 31 -4.13 -4.41 -14.74
N VAL A 32 -5.15 -5.19 -14.36
CA VAL A 32 -6.09 -5.78 -15.31
C VAL A 32 -7.03 -4.67 -15.77
N ILE A 33 -7.04 -4.41 -17.08
CA ILE A 33 -7.81 -3.32 -17.69
C ILE A 33 -9.21 -3.79 -18.07
N ALA A 34 -9.33 -5.06 -18.49
CA ALA A 34 -10.57 -5.64 -18.94
C ALA A 34 -10.53 -7.17 -18.83
N TRP A 35 -11.68 -7.78 -19.10
CA TRP A 35 -11.87 -9.21 -19.31
C TRP A 35 -12.29 -9.43 -20.76
N ASP A 36 -11.84 -10.50 -21.39
CA ASP A 36 -12.38 -10.91 -22.69
C ASP A 36 -13.76 -11.57 -22.55
N ASP A 37 -14.29 -12.11 -23.66
CA ASP A 37 -15.64 -12.69 -23.67
C ASP A 37 -15.67 -14.10 -23.04
N GLU A 38 -14.49 -14.72 -22.89
CA GLU A 38 -14.24 -15.98 -22.21
C GLU A 38 -13.99 -15.80 -20.70
N GLY A 39 -13.79 -14.57 -20.24
CA GLY A 39 -13.54 -14.23 -18.84
C GLY A 39 -12.06 -14.22 -18.45
N GLU A 40 -11.15 -14.16 -19.42
CA GLU A 40 -9.71 -14.08 -19.18
C GLU A 40 -9.25 -12.63 -18.98
N ALA A 41 -8.26 -12.44 -18.11
CA ALA A 41 -7.76 -11.12 -17.76
C ALA A 41 -6.91 -10.51 -18.89
N LEU A 42 -7.21 -9.25 -19.23
CA LEU A 42 -6.49 -8.47 -20.22
C LEU A 42 -5.70 -7.34 -19.55
N ILE A 43 -4.41 -7.24 -19.87
CA ILE A 43 -3.53 -6.16 -19.43
C ILE A 43 -3.09 -5.30 -20.61
N ALA A 44 -2.71 -4.05 -20.33
CA ALA A 44 -2.07 -3.21 -21.33
C ALA A 44 -0.63 -3.70 -21.59
N ALA A 45 -0.28 -3.90 -22.86
CA ALA A 45 1.10 -4.12 -23.29
C ALA A 45 1.62 -2.88 -24.05
N PRO A 46 2.31 -1.93 -23.37
CA PRO A 46 2.72 -0.68 -23.99
C PRO A 46 3.58 -0.87 -25.25
N SER A 47 4.49 -1.85 -25.21
CA SER A 47 5.37 -2.20 -26.34
C SER A 47 4.62 -2.72 -27.58
N ARG A 48 3.38 -3.18 -27.41
CA ARG A 48 2.53 -3.73 -28.48
C ARG A 48 1.37 -2.82 -28.84
N GLY A 49 1.13 -1.75 -28.08
CA GLY A 49 0.05 -0.79 -28.31
C GLY A 49 -1.37 -1.38 -28.25
N ARG A 50 -1.56 -2.51 -27.54
CA ARG A 50 -2.84 -3.22 -27.44
C ARG A 50 -2.99 -3.95 -26.11
N LEU A 51 -4.22 -4.35 -25.80
CA LEU A 51 -4.48 -5.29 -24.72
C LEU A 51 -4.01 -6.70 -25.12
N VAL A 52 -3.49 -7.44 -24.17
CA VAL A 52 -3.08 -8.84 -24.32
C VAL A 52 -3.53 -9.64 -23.11
N LEU A 53 -3.67 -10.96 -23.29
CA LEU A 53 -3.94 -11.87 -22.18
C LEU A 53 -2.81 -11.80 -21.15
N ALA A 54 -3.20 -11.69 -19.88
CA ALA A 54 -2.27 -11.64 -18.76
C ALA A 54 -1.44 -12.92 -18.66
N ASN A 55 -2.09 -14.09 -18.78
CA ASN A 55 -1.48 -15.42 -18.72
C ASN A 55 -0.63 -15.78 -19.96
N GLY A 56 -0.75 -15.02 -21.04
CA GLY A 56 0.08 -15.17 -22.24
C GLY A 56 1.44 -14.44 -22.15
N THR A 57 1.70 -13.76 -21.03
CA THR A 57 2.93 -12.98 -20.81
C THR A 57 3.91 -13.79 -19.95
N PRO A 58 5.23 -13.81 -20.25
CA PRO A 58 6.21 -14.56 -19.48
C PRO A 58 6.17 -14.23 -17.98
N ASN A 59 6.42 -15.26 -17.16
CA ASN A 59 6.45 -15.19 -15.70
C ASN A 59 5.12 -14.86 -15.03
N PHE A 60 4.00 -14.98 -15.74
CA PHE A 60 2.67 -14.89 -15.13
C PHE A 60 2.55 -15.88 -13.97
N ASP A 61 2.08 -15.38 -12.83
CA ASP A 61 1.91 -16.15 -11.60
C ASP A 61 0.43 -16.30 -11.25
N SER A 62 -0.30 -15.19 -11.13
CA SER A 62 -1.69 -15.19 -10.67
C SER A 62 -2.45 -13.90 -11.03
N ILE A 63 -3.77 -13.94 -10.88
CA ILE A 63 -4.62 -12.74 -10.79
C ILE A 63 -5.04 -12.56 -9.33
N ALA A 64 -5.00 -11.34 -8.83
CA ALA A 64 -5.43 -10.99 -7.48
C ALA A 64 -6.24 -9.70 -7.50
N LEU A 65 -7.06 -9.49 -6.46
CA LEU A 65 -7.59 -8.15 -6.18
C LEU A 65 -6.41 -7.21 -5.93
N ALA A 66 -6.47 -6.01 -6.47
CA ALA A 66 -5.50 -4.99 -6.18
C ALA A 66 -5.67 -4.53 -4.72
N ASP A 67 -4.57 -4.17 -4.09
CA ASP A 67 -4.64 -3.47 -2.81
C ASP A 67 -5.40 -2.15 -2.98
N PRO A 68 -6.12 -1.69 -1.93
CA PRO A 68 -6.74 -0.37 -1.94
C PRO A 68 -5.71 0.70 -2.28
N HIS A 69 -6.06 1.59 -3.22
CA HIS A 69 -5.19 2.71 -3.59
C HIS A 69 -5.68 3.99 -2.93
N VAL A 70 -4.77 4.94 -2.74
CA VAL A 70 -5.10 6.24 -2.15
C VAL A 70 -5.96 7.04 -3.12
N VAL A 71 -7.14 7.47 -2.66
CA VAL A 71 -8.10 8.28 -3.44
C VAL A 71 -8.25 9.70 -2.92
N ALA A 72 -7.90 9.95 -1.65
CA ALA A 72 -7.88 11.29 -1.07
C ALA A 72 -6.89 11.39 0.09
N VAL A 73 -6.61 12.63 0.50
CA VAL A 73 -5.79 12.94 1.66
C VAL A 73 -6.55 13.93 2.54
N LEU A 74 -6.70 13.60 3.82
CA LEU A 74 -7.29 14.49 4.83
C LEU A 74 -6.17 15.04 5.73
N PRO A 75 -6.15 16.33 6.05
CA PRO A 75 -5.20 16.87 7.02
C PRO A 75 -5.50 16.30 8.41
N ALA A 76 -4.47 15.85 9.12
CA ALA A 76 -4.61 15.27 10.45
C ALA A 76 -4.34 16.28 11.57
N THR A 77 -4.53 17.59 11.32
CA THR A 77 -4.11 18.69 12.20
C THR A 77 -4.40 18.42 13.69
N GLY A 78 -3.34 18.37 14.49
CA GLY A 78 -3.39 18.18 15.94
C GLY A 78 -3.47 16.72 16.42
N TRP A 79 -3.64 15.75 15.51
CA TRP A 79 -3.62 14.33 15.85
C TRP A 79 -2.19 13.88 16.16
N LEU A 80 -2.09 12.96 17.12
CA LEU A 80 -0.83 12.32 17.50
C LEU A 80 -0.97 10.80 17.41
N ALA A 81 0.14 10.12 17.19
CA ALA A 81 0.27 8.69 17.36
C ALA A 81 1.15 8.44 18.58
N GLN A 82 0.66 7.61 19.49
CA GLN A 82 1.35 7.26 20.72
C GLN A 82 2.03 5.91 20.59
N TYR A 83 3.25 5.84 21.08
CA TYR A 83 4.12 4.67 21.03
C TYR A 83 4.65 4.35 22.42
N LYS A 84 5.00 3.08 22.63
CA LYS A 84 5.76 2.65 23.80
C LYS A 84 7.25 2.95 23.60
N ASP A 85 7.90 3.51 24.62
CA ASP A 85 9.34 3.62 24.68
C ASP A 85 9.93 2.29 25.16
N ASP A 86 10.80 1.71 24.34
CA ASP A 86 11.43 0.42 24.60
C ASP A 86 12.52 0.50 25.70
N ASN A 87 13.02 1.70 26.02
CA ASN A 87 14.14 1.88 26.95
C ASN A 87 13.68 2.00 28.41
N ASP A 88 12.58 2.70 28.67
CA ASP A 88 12.11 2.99 30.04
C ASP A 88 10.67 2.52 30.30
N GLY A 89 9.99 1.95 29.29
CA GLY A 89 8.61 1.51 29.37
C GLY A 89 7.58 2.65 29.41
N GLY A 90 8.02 3.90 29.23
CA GLY A 90 7.19 5.07 29.07
C GLY A 90 6.50 5.11 27.70
N THR A 91 5.98 6.29 27.36
CA THR A 91 5.35 6.52 26.06
C THR A 91 5.84 7.82 25.47
N PHE A 92 5.90 7.88 24.15
CA PHE A 92 6.15 9.12 23.41
C PHE A 92 5.12 9.28 22.30
N ASP A 93 4.91 10.54 21.88
CA ASP A 93 3.95 10.90 20.85
C ASP A 93 4.69 11.41 19.61
N LEU A 94 4.24 11.01 18.42
CA LEU A 94 4.66 11.59 17.15
C LEU A 94 3.48 12.25 16.44
N PRO A 95 3.71 13.34 15.69
CA PRO A 95 2.64 14.01 14.94
C PRO A 95 2.14 13.14 13.80
N VAL A 96 0.82 13.08 13.65
CA VAL A 96 0.16 12.57 12.43
C VAL A 96 -0.06 13.77 11.52
N VAL A 97 0.45 13.68 10.30
CA VAL A 97 0.42 14.79 9.33
C VAL A 97 -0.77 14.69 8.38
N ALA A 98 -1.24 13.48 8.10
CA ALA A 98 -2.37 13.24 7.22
C ALA A 98 -3.06 11.89 7.48
N PHE A 99 -4.29 11.75 7.00
CA PHE A 99 -4.94 10.47 6.79
C PHE A 99 -5.07 10.22 5.29
N LEU A 100 -4.47 9.13 4.79
CA LEU A 100 -4.69 8.68 3.42
C LEU A 100 -5.99 7.90 3.38
N VAL A 101 -6.95 8.37 2.59
CA VAL A 101 -8.21 7.67 2.36
C VAL A 101 -8.00 6.69 1.21
N GLU A 102 -8.26 5.42 1.46
CA GLU A 102 -8.11 4.37 0.45
C GLU A 102 -9.44 4.12 -0.27
N SER A 103 -9.36 3.51 -1.47
CA SER A 103 -10.52 3.27 -2.33
C SER A 103 -11.59 2.37 -1.72
N ASP A 104 -11.29 1.63 -0.66
CA ASP A 104 -12.23 0.81 0.11
C ASP A 104 -12.91 1.58 1.27
N GLY A 105 -12.57 2.86 1.44
CA GLY A 105 -13.08 3.72 2.50
C GLY A 105 -12.30 3.65 3.81
N SER A 106 -11.27 2.81 3.90
CA SER A 106 -10.36 2.79 5.04
C SER A 106 -9.45 4.02 5.03
N CYS A 107 -8.77 4.27 6.16
CA CYS A 107 -7.83 5.37 6.30
C CYS A 107 -6.52 4.91 6.94
N LYS A 108 -5.40 5.42 6.42
CA LYS A 108 -4.05 5.23 6.98
C LYS A 108 -3.55 6.52 7.63
N PRO A 109 -3.31 6.54 8.95
CA PRO A 109 -2.69 7.69 9.63
C PRO A 109 -1.21 7.76 9.28
N ILE A 110 -0.76 8.85 8.67
CA ILE A 110 0.64 9.03 8.28
C ILE A 110 1.35 9.85 9.34
N ARG A 111 2.38 9.25 9.95
CA ARG A 111 3.29 9.98 10.85
C ARG A 111 4.51 10.49 10.11
N VAL A 112 5.29 11.32 10.79
CA VAL A 112 6.64 11.70 10.36
C VAL A 112 7.59 11.52 11.53
N ASP A 113 8.75 10.90 11.32
CA ASP A 113 9.82 10.84 12.32
C ASP A 113 10.76 12.05 12.26
N SER A 114 11.78 12.04 13.12
CA SER A 114 12.77 13.12 13.22
C SER A 114 13.64 13.29 11.97
N ASP A 115 13.75 12.27 11.12
CA ASP A 115 14.53 12.32 9.89
C ASP A 115 13.67 12.73 8.69
N GLY A 116 12.37 12.96 8.91
CA GLY A 116 11.42 13.36 7.88
C GLY A 116 10.87 12.19 7.07
N PHE A 117 11.08 10.94 7.51
CA PHE A 117 10.50 9.77 6.86
C PHE A 117 9.03 9.61 7.27
N THR A 118 8.19 9.20 6.33
CA THR A 118 6.74 9.07 6.52
C THR A 118 6.27 7.65 6.24
N ASP A 119 5.45 7.13 7.14
CA ASP A 119 4.86 5.79 7.10
C ASP A 119 3.50 5.75 7.82
N ASP A 120 2.80 4.62 7.69
CA ASP A 120 1.58 4.39 8.47
C ASP A 120 1.96 4.24 9.95
N ALA A 121 1.41 5.11 10.78
CA ALA A 121 1.68 5.16 12.21
C ALA A 121 1.44 3.81 12.92
N ARG A 122 0.59 2.94 12.36
CA ARG A 122 0.19 1.66 12.93
C ARG A 122 1.15 0.51 12.56
N GLU A 123 2.07 0.71 11.63
CA GLU A 123 2.99 -0.35 11.18
C GLU A 123 4.12 -0.61 12.18
N SER A 124 4.38 0.30 13.11
CA SER A 124 5.37 0.10 14.17
C SER A 124 4.84 -0.85 15.25
N GLU A 125 5.63 -1.86 15.62
CA GLU A 125 5.24 -2.89 16.59
C GLU A 125 4.91 -2.33 17.99
N ASN A 126 5.49 -1.17 18.32
CA ASN A 126 5.28 -0.47 19.59
C ASN A 126 4.15 0.59 19.54
N PHE A 127 3.37 0.65 18.46
CA PHE A 127 2.21 1.53 18.35
C PHE A 127 1.15 1.17 19.41
N ILE A 128 0.61 2.20 20.06
CA ILE A 128 -0.44 2.07 21.09
C ILE A 128 -1.78 2.54 20.55
N GLN A 129 -1.87 3.81 20.16
CA GLN A 129 -3.13 4.44 19.74
C GLN A 129 -2.92 5.73 18.96
N LEU A 130 -3.97 6.18 18.28
CA LEU A 130 -4.12 7.55 17.82
C LEU A 130 -4.79 8.39 18.91
N ILE A 131 -4.27 9.59 19.14
CA ILE A 131 -4.82 10.55 20.10
C ILE A 131 -5.52 11.66 19.33
N ASP A 132 -6.81 11.84 19.62
CA ASP A 132 -7.61 12.93 19.09
C ASP A 132 -7.13 14.29 19.66
N PRO A 133 -7.11 15.37 18.86
CA PRO A 133 -6.67 16.69 19.33
C PRO A 133 -7.41 17.20 20.58
N GLY A 134 -8.67 16.79 20.79
CA GLY A 134 -9.50 17.14 21.93
C GLY A 134 -9.27 16.29 23.18
N GLN A 135 -8.46 15.24 23.12
CA GLN A 135 -8.18 14.34 24.26
C GLN A 135 -6.95 14.73 25.07
N LYS A 136 -6.10 15.65 24.60
CA LYS A 136 -5.01 16.19 25.44
C LYS A 136 -5.59 17.18 26.46
N GLU A 137 -5.77 16.72 27.70
CA GLU A 137 -5.93 17.64 28.82
C GLU A 137 -4.65 18.48 28.96
N VAL A 138 -4.80 19.80 28.85
CA VAL A 138 -3.73 20.76 29.13
C VAL A 138 -3.47 20.68 30.63
N THR A 139 -2.39 20.01 31.03
CA THR A 139 -1.92 20.02 32.42
C THR A 139 -0.98 21.20 32.64
#